data_AF-A0A4Y2HF46-F1
#
_entry.id   AF-A0A4Y2HF46-F1
#
_cell.length_a   1.000
_cell.length_b   1.000
_cell.length_c   1.000
_cell.angle_alpha   90.00
_cell.angle_beta   90.00
_cell.angle_gamma   90.00
#
_symmetry.space_group_name_H-M   'P 1'
#
loop_
_entity.id
_entity.type
_entity.pdbx_description
1 polymer ?
#
loop_
_entity_poly.entity_id
_entity_poly.type
_entity_poly.pdbx_seq_one_letter_code
_entity_poly.pdbx_strand_id
1 'polypeptide(L)'
;NFDADSHFQLRRCVWSKNAYFLHRSRPPKKFRFSFKVRCAVSFCPLVEELIFHAHHKEALRELKSLKRLTLLRINFRDCNEDFIPEFMELLQDIGPQLKHLSVLCHTSVPVNVICDRCPQLESRN
;
A
#
# COMPACT_ATOMS: atom_id res chain seq x y z
N ASN A 1 -20.50 -13.52 22.11
CA ASN A 1 -20.63 -12.50 21.04
C ASN A 1 -19.69 -11.36 21.32
N PHE A 2 -18.46 -11.45 20.82
CA PHE A 2 -17.61 -10.27 20.63
C PHE A 2 -17.76 -9.88 19.16
N ASP A 3 -18.18 -8.64 18.93
CA ASP A 3 -18.53 -8.10 17.61
C ASP A 3 -17.47 -8.41 16.56
N ALA A 4 -17.90 -9.11 15.51
CA ALA A 4 -17.14 -9.35 14.30
C ALA A 4 -17.11 -8.14 13.36
N ASP A 5 -17.50 -6.95 13.85
CA ASP A 5 -17.71 -5.74 13.04
C ASP A 5 -16.94 -4.51 13.54
N SER A 6 -15.95 -4.71 14.42
CA SER A 6 -15.11 -3.63 14.95
C SER A 6 -14.01 -3.17 13.97
N HIS A 7 -14.32 -3.07 12.68
CA HIS A 7 -13.42 -2.47 11.70
C HIS A 7 -13.58 -0.95 11.72
N PHE A 8 -12.46 -0.23 11.80
CA PHE A 8 -12.51 1.21 11.65
C PHE A 8 -12.87 1.56 10.21
N GLN A 9 -13.99 2.28 10.04
CA GLN A 9 -14.43 2.78 8.74
C GLN A 9 -13.69 4.07 8.37
N LEU A 10 -12.36 4.01 8.36
CA LEU A 10 -11.55 5.14 7.94
C LEU A 10 -11.62 5.28 6.43
N ARG A 11 -12.11 6.42 5.96
CA ARG A 11 -12.12 6.73 4.52
C ARG A 11 -10.71 6.99 3.97
N ARG A 12 -9.90 7.78 4.69
CA ARG A 12 -8.56 8.20 4.25
C ARG A 12 -7.50 7.88 5.31
N CYS A 13 -6.43 7.22 4.88
CA CYS A 13 -5.30 6.84 5.73
C CYS A 13 -3.95 7.31 5.17
N VAL A 14 -3.01 7.56 6.06
CA VAL A 14 -1.59 7.77 5.73
C VAL A 14 -0.77 6.75 6.51
N TRP A 15 -0.04 5.88 5.81
CA TRP A 15 0.77 4.84 6.41
C TRP A 15 2.23 5.05 6.05
N SER A 16 3.05 5.22 7.07
CA SER A 16 4.48 5.50 6.95
C SER A 16 5.26 4.89 8.10
N LYS A 17 6.58 4.83 7.95
CA LYS A 17 7.48 4.45 9.03
C LYS A 17 7.53 5.58 10.05
N ASN A 18 6.82 5.43 11.17
CA ASN A 18 7.04 6.28 12.34
C ASN A 18 8.51 6.17 12.78
N ALA A 19 9.25 7.26 12.65
CA ALA A 19 10.68 7.33 12.96
C ALA A 19 11.00 7.20 14.47
N TYR A 20 10.01 7.19 15.37
CA TYR A 20 10.27 7.48 16.80
C TYR A 20 9.88 6.40 17.83
N PHE A 21 9.42 5.20 17.45
CA PHE A 21 9.08 4.17 18.47
C PHE A 21 10.24 3.20 18.80
N LEU A 22 11.11 3.72 19.68
CA LEU A 22 11.89 3.08 20.77
C LEU A 22 12.71 1.82 20.48
N HIS A 23 13.92 1.83 21.00
CA HIS A 23 14.89 0.75 21.01
C HIS A 23 14.40 -0.57 21.66
N ARG A 24 15.24 -1.57 21.41
CA ARG A 24 15.45 -2.86 22.10
C ARG A 24 14.87 -4.09 21.40
N SER A 25 15.84 -4.97 21.09
CA SER A 25 15.75 -6.39 20.74
C SER A 25 14.71 -6.75 19.68
N ARG A 26 15.10 -6.72 18.39
CA ARG A 26 14.12 -6.76 17.29
C ARG A 26 14.55 -7.63 16.09
N PRO A 27 13.61 -8.37 15.49
CA PRO A 27 13.79 -9.09 14.23
C PRO A 27 14.17 -8.13 13.08
N PRO A 28 14.64 -8.63 11.92
CA PRO A 28 15.17 -7.81 10.83
C PRO A 28 14.18 -6.70 10.44
N LYS A 29 14.70 -5.49 10.16
CA LYS A 29 13.91 -4.26 9.94
C LYS A 29 12.77 -4.43 8.93
N LYS A 30 12.96 -5.26 7.89
CA LYS A 30 11.96 -5.57 6.85
C LYS A 30 10.68 -6.20 7.39
N PHE A 31 10.81 -7.23 8.22
CA PHE A 31 9.66 -7.96 8.80
C PHE A 31 8.76 -7.05 9.64
N ARG A 32 9.34 -6.04 10.29
CA ARG A 32 8.59 -5.13 11.16
C ARG A 32 7.72 -4.15 10.38
N PHE A 33 8.11 -3.78 9.17
CA PHE A 33 7.32 -2.87 8.35
C PHE A 33 6.14 -3.60 7.73
N SER A 34 6.37 -4.71 7.01
CA SER A 34 5.29 -5.54 6.45
C SER A 34 4.30 -5.99 7.53
N PHE A 35 4.77 -6.43 8.71
CA PHE A 35 3.88 -6.78 9.81
C PHE A 35 2.98 -5.63 10.26
N LYS A 36 3.51 -4.40 10.37
CA LYS A 36 2.71 -3.23 10.72
C LYS A 36 1.66 -2.90 9.66
N VAL A 37 2.02 -3.03 8.39
CA VAL A 37 1.08 -2.82 7.27
C VAL A 37 -0.02 -3.87 7.31
N ARG A 38 0.33 -5.15 7.52
CA ARG A 38 -0.65 -6.22 7.71
C ARG A 38 -1.64 -5.91 8.84
N CYS A 39 -1.14 -5.46 9.99
CA CYS A 39 -2.00 -5.04 11.09
C CYS A 39 -2.92 -3.88 10.68
N ALA A 40 -2.37 -2.83 10.06
CA ALA A 40 -3.17 -1.67 9.62
C ALA A 40 -4.29 -2.08 8.64
N VAL A 41 -3.98 -2.95 7.68
CA VAL A 41 -4.95 -3.53 6.75
C VAL A 41 -6.02 -4.34 7.48
N SER A 42 -5.66 -5.14 8.49
CA SER A 42 -6.65 -5.90 9.27
C SER A 42 -7.61 -5.02 10.08
N PHE A 43 -7.14 -3.86 10.56
CA PHE A 43 -7.97 -2.90 11.30
C PHE A 43 -8.85 -2.05 10.38
N CYS A 44 -8.37 -1.72 9.18
CA CYS A 44 -9.01 -0.79 8.25
C CYS A 44 -9.15 -1.37 6.84
N PRO A 45 -9.79 -2.55 6.65
CA PRO A 45 -9.83 -3.22 5.34
C PRO A 45 -10.68 -2.47 4.29
N LEU A 46 -11.50 -1.52 4.74
CA LEU A 46 -12.44 -0.75 3.92
C LEU A 46 -11.93 0.65 3.56
N VAL A 47 -10.65 0.95 3.78
CA VAL A 47 -10.09 2.26 3.41
C VAL A 47 -10.26 2.53 1.92
N GLU A 48 -10.70 3.75 1.60
CA GLU A 48 -10.94 4.18 0.22
C GLU A 48 -9.75 4.93 -0.35
N GLU A 49 -9.05 5.69 0.48
CA GLU A 49 -7.96 6.58 0.06
C GLU A 49 -6.71 6.33 0.91
N LEU A 50 -5.63 5.87 0.29
CA LEU A 50 -4.39 5.54 0.98
C LEU A 50 -3.21 6.34 0.43
N ILE A 51 -2.50 7.02 1.33
CA ILE A 51 -1.15 7.54 1.09
C ILE A 51 -0.16 6.59 1.77
N PHE A 52 0.63 5.87 0.97
CA PHE A 52 1.52 4.82 1.43
C PHE A 52 2.99 5.18 1.17
N HIS A 53 3.78 5.28 2.23
CA HIS A 53 5.23 5.44 2.13
C HIS A 53 5.90 4.07 2.19
N ALA A 54 6.22 3.53 1.01
CA ALA A 54 6.80 2.20 0.85
C ALA A 54 8.31 2.25 1.10
N HIS A 55 8.77 1.54 2.13
CA HIS A 55 10.21 1.39 2.43
C HIS A 55 10.76 0.01 2.03
N HIS A 56 9.89 -0.98 1.92
CA HIS A 56 10.21 -2.37 1.61
C HIS A 56 9.13 -2.94 0.70
N LYS A 57 9.54 -3.61 -0.37
CA LYS A 57 8.63 -4.15 -1.39
C LYS A 57 7.70 -5.23 -0.87
N GLU A 58 8.11 -5.98 0.17
CA GLU A 58 7.29 -7.03 0.75
C GLU A 58 6.01 -6.48 1.40
N ALA A 59 6.00 -5.21 1.81
CA ALA A 59 4.81 -4.58 2.38
C ALA A 59 3.70 -4.32 1.35
N LEU A 60 4.02 -4.31 0.05
CA LEU A 60 3.03 -4.16 -1.02
C LEU A 60 2.03 -5.32 -1.02
N ARG A 61 2.50 -6.53 -0.72
CA ARG A 61 1.66 -7.74 -0.70
C ARG A 61 0.53 -7.66 0.31
N GLU A 62 0.73 -6.93 1.40
CA GLU A 62 -0.28 -6.77 2.44
C GLU A 62 -1.43 -5.86 1.98
N LEU A 63 -1.20 -4.96 1.02
CA LEU A 63 -2.22 -4.04 0.51
C LEU A 63 -3.30 -4.73 -0.34
N LYS A 64 -3.02 -5.95 -0.83
CA LYS A 64 -3.94 -6.73 -1.66
C LYS A 64 -5.28 -7.02 -0.97
N SER A 65 -5.31 -7.03 0.36
CA SER A 65 -6.53 -7.31 1.13
C SER A 65 -7.44 -6.09 1.34
N LEU A 66 -7.10 -4.93 0.77
CA LEU A 66 -7.93 -3.73 0.83
C LEU A 66 -9.10 -3.82 -0.16
N LYS A 67 -10.32 -3.76 0.35
CA LYS A 67 -11.53 -4.14 -0.40
C LYS A 67 -12.22 -2.97 -1.12
N ARG A 68 -11.88 -1.73 -0.79
CA ARG A 68 -12.58 -0.53 -1.28
C ARG A 68 -11.62 0.58 -1.71
N LEU A 69 -10.35 0.24 -1.93
CA LEU A 69 -9.34 1.24 -2.23
C LEU A 69 -9.58 1.81 -3.63
N THR A 70 -9.96 3.08 -3.70
CA THR A 70 -10.21 3.81 -4.96
C THR A 70 -9.09 4.79 -5.28
N LEU A 71 -8.34 5.26 -4.26
CA LEU A 71 -7.20 6.15 -4.43
C LEU A 71 -5.97 5.58 -3.73
N LEU A 72 -4.91 5.36 -4.50
CA LEU A 72 -3.59 5.00 -4.00
C LEU A 72 -2.56 6.04 -4.40
N ARG A 73 -1.93 6.68 -3.41
CA ARG A 73 -0.69 7.44 -3.60
C ARG A 73 0.43 6.68 -2.95
N ILE A 74 1.38 6.21 -3.74
CA ILE A 74 2.49 5.41 -3.25
C ILE A 74 3.82 6.13 -3.47
N ASN A 75 4.61 6.23 -2.41
CA ASN A 75 5.92 6.86 -2.42
C ASN A 75 7.00 5.81 -2.17
N PHE A 76 7.85 5.61 -3.18
CA PHE A 76 8.99 4.70 -3.20
C PHE A 76 10.34 5.42 -3.11
N ARG A 77 10.40 6.74 -2.85
CA ARG A 77 11.68 7.48 -2.79
C ARG A 77 12.68 6.89 -1.79
N ASP A 78 12.18 6.31 -0.71
CA ASP A 78 13.01 5.67 0.33
C ASP A 78 13.09 4.13 0.17
N CYS A 79 12.62 3.58 -0.95
CA CYS A 79 12.68 2.15 -1.26
C CYS A 79 13.92 1.85 -2.11
N ASN A 80 14.96 1.30 -1.48
CA ASN A 80 16.22 0.94 -2.16
C ASN A 80 16.19 -0.43 -2.86
N GLU A 81 15.01 -1.03 -3.01
CA GLU A 81 14.81 -2.37 -3.55
C GLU A 81 14.14 -2.28 -4.92
N ASP A 82 14.40 -3.25 -5.81
CA ASP A 82 13.60 -3.40 -7.03
C ASP A 82 12.19 -3.85 -6.63
N PHE A 83 11.26 -2.89 -6.66
CA PHE A 83 9.86 -3.02 -6.26
C PHE A 83 8.93 -3.19 -7.46
N ILE A 84 9.41 -3.03 -8.70
CA ILE A 84 8.56 -3.01 -9.89
C ILE A 84 7.77 -4.32 -10.01
N PRO A 85 8.37 -5.53 -9.84
CA PRO A 85 7.61 -6.78 -9.92
C PRO A 85 6.46 -6.85 -8.90
N GLU A 86 6.74 -6.56 -7.62
CA GLU A 86 5.74 -6.61 -6.54
C GLU A 86 4.69 -5.52 -6.67
N PHE A 87 5.05 -4.35 -7.19
CA PHE A 87 4.10 -3.27 -7.45
C PHE A 87 3.17 -3.63 -8.60
N MET A 88 3.70 -4.20 -9.68
CA MET A 88 2.88 -4.71 -10.78
C MET A 88 1.94 -5.81 -10.27
N GLU A 89 2.45 -6.77 -9.50
CA GLU A 89 1.65 -7.83 -8.88
C GLU A 89 0.52 -7.25 -8.01
N LEU A 90 0.80 -6.22 -7.20
CA LEU A 90 -0.23 -5.53 -6.42
C LEU A 90 -1.32 -4.93 -7.33
N LEU A 91 -0.93 -4.21 -8.39
CA LEU A 91 -1.90 -3.60 -9.32
C LEU A 91 -2.74 -4.64 -10.06
N GLN A 92 -2.26 -5.87 -10.23
CA GLN A 92 -3.10 -6.95 -10.79
C GLN A 92 -4.31 -7.24 -9.90
N ASP A 93 -4.14 -7.16 -8.58
CA ASP A 93 -5.17 -7.49 -7.60
C ASP A 93 -6.08 -6.30 -7.29
N ILE A 94 -5.52 -5.10 -7.10
CA ILE A 94 -6.28 -3.91 -6.69
C ILE A 94 -6.56 -2.93 -7.83
N GLY A 95 -5.93 -3.09 -8.98
CA GLY A 95 -6.06 -2.17 -10.12
C GLY A 95 -7.50 -1.98 -10.61
N PRO A 96 -8.33 -3.04 -10.73
CA PRO A 96 -9.71 -2.91 -11.20
C PRO A 96 -10.62 -2.01 -10.35
N GLN A 97 -10.30 -1.78 -9.07
CA GLN A 97 -11.07 -0.90 -8.17
C GLN A 97 -10.47 0.52 -8.06
N LEU A 98 -9.26 0.74 -8.57
CA LEU A 98 -8.59 2.04 -8.47
C LEU A 98 -9.12 3.03 -9.51
N LYS A 99 -9.48 4.22 -9.02
CA LYS A 99 -9.84 5.41 -9.82
C LYS A 99 -8.69 6.40 -9.93
N HIS A 100 -7.85 6.49 -8.88
CA HIS A 100 -6.74 7.42 -8.82
C HIS A 100 -5.48 6.68 -8.38
N LEU A 101 -4.42 6.80 -9.17
CA LEU A 101 -3.10 6.25 -8.85
C LEU A 101 -2.05 7.35 -9.00
N SER A 102 -1.21 7.52 -7.97
CA SER A 102 -0.02 8.35 -8.04
C SER A 102 1.18 7.59 -7.53
N VAL A 103 2.28 7.62 -8.29
CA VAL A 103 3.49 6.85 -8.02
C VAL A 103 4.67 7.79 -7.98
N LEU A 104 5.28 7.94 -6.81
CA LEU A 104 6.47 8.77 -6.62
C LEU A 104 7.70 7.90 -6.45
N CYS A 105 8.56 7.83 -7.47
CA CYS A 105 9.77 7.01 -7.47
C CYS A 105 10.89 7.65 -8.29
N HIS A 106 12.12 7.13 -8.13
CA HIS A 106 13.28 7.50 -8.96
C HIS A 106 13.43 6.62 -10.21
N THR A 107 12.76 5.46 -10.22
CA THR A 107 12.80 4.47 -11.31
C THR A 107 11.70 4.73 -12.32
N SER A 108 11.94 4.42 -13.59
CA SER A 108 10.89 4.41 -14.62
C SER A 108 9.88 3.30 -14.34
N VAL A 109 8.59 3.60 -14.52
CA VAL A 109 7.49 2.65 -14.31
C VAL A 109 6.79 2.40 -15.63
N PRO A 110 6.50 1.14 -16.01
CA PRO A 110 5.84 0.83 -17.27
C PRO A 110 4.37 1.27 -17.26
N VAL A 111 4.12 2.50 -17.73
CA VAL A 111 2.79 3.13 -17.70
C VAL A 111 1.76 2.34 -18.50
N ASN A 112 2.15 1.76 -19.65
CA ASN A 112 1.27 0.89 -20.43
C ASN A 112 0.74 -0.29 -19.62
N VAL A 113 1.63 -0.97 -18.87
CA VAL A 113 1.25 -2.09 -18.01
C VAL A 113 0.34 -1.64 -16.86
N ILE A 114 0.53 -0.41 -16.33
CA ILE A 114 -0.38 0.18 -15.35
C ILE A 114 -1.78 0.37 -15.94
N CYS A 115 -1.87 0.91 -17.17
CA CYS A 115 -3.16 1.10 -17.85
C CYS A 115 -3.94 -0.20 -17.96
N ASP A 116 -3.25 -1.27 -18.38
CA ASP A 116 -3.86 -2.57 -18.62
C ASP A 116 -4.42 -3.18 -17.32
N ARG A 117 -3.72 -2.95 -16.19
CA ARG A 117 -4.14 -3.46 -14.87
C ARG A 117 -5.16 -2.58 -14.16
N CYS A 118 -5.23 -1.30 -14.50
CA CYS A 118 -6.09 -0.32 -13.85
C CYS A 118 -7.02 0.36 -14.88
N PRO A 119 -8.02 -0.37 -15.41
CA PRO A 119 -8.86 0.11 -16.51
C PRO A 119 -9.79 1.27 -16.12
N GLN A 120 -10.02 1.49 -14.82
CA GLN A 120 -10.94 2.53 -14.30
C GLN A 120 -10.23 3.83 -13.89
N LEU A 121 -8.95 4.01 -14.23
CA LEU A 121 -8.21 5.21 -13.82
C LEU A 121 -8.76 6.47 -14.49
N GLU A 122 -9.29 7.37 -13.67
CA GLU A 122 -9.80 8.69 -14.05
C GLU A 122 -8.68 9.75 -14.02
N SER A 123 -7.64 9.57 -13.21
CA SER A 123 -6.48 10.48 -13.16
C SER A 123 -5.17 9.78 -12.79
N ARG A 124 -4.05 10.26 -13.35
CA ARG A 124 -2.69 9.75 -13.10
C ARG A 124 -1.73 10.92 -12.89
N ASN A 125 -0.94 10.90 -11.81
CA ASN A 125 0.07 11.93 -11.49
C ASN A 125 1.31 11.34 -10.83
#